data_AF-A0A3D1CHB8-F1
#
_entry.id   AF-A0A3D1CHB8-F1
#
_cell.length_a   1.000
_cell.length_b   1.000
_cell.length_c   1.000
_cell.angle_alpha   90.00
_cell.angle_beta   90.00
_cell.angle_gamma   90.00
#
_symmetry.space_group_name_H-M   'P 1'
#
loop_
_entity.id
_entity.type
_entity.pdbx_description
1 polymer ?
#
loop_
_entity_poly.entity_id
_entity_poly.type
_entity_poly.pdbx_seq_one_letter_code
_entity_poly.pdbx_strand_id
1 'polypeptide(L)'
;MNASSAGLTPQQQQALAEAAQWYAELTAESNTDHTRQDWQSWLLKRPENQWAWQQLEQLQQRFNQLSGELAFESLKAANDEKISNGDHIRQRNFSGVD
;
A
#
# COMPACT_ATOMS: atom_id res chain seq x y z
N MET A 1 -22.22 11.00 3.80
CA MET A 1 -21.99 12.34 3.23
C MET A 1 -20.78 12.22 2.32
N ASN A 2 -20.98 12.38 1.00
CA ASN A 2 -19.97 12.13 -0.04
C ASN A 2 -19.71 13.49 -0.73
N ALA A 3 -18.56 14.13 -0.47
CA ALA A 3 -18.14 15.35 -1.19
C ALA A 3 -16.64 15.71 -1.03
N SER A 4 -15.76 14.77 -0.70
CA SER A 4 -14.31 15.06 -0.55
C SER A 4 -13.58 15.37 -1.88
N SER A 5 -14.31 15.41 -3.00
CA SER A 5 -13.79 15.66 -4.35
C SER A 5 -14.36 16.92 -5.02
N ALA A 6 -15.21 17.72 -4.35
CA ALA A 6 -15.86 18.90 -4.96
C ALA A 6 -15.36 20.28 -4.47
N GLY A 7 -14.31 20.34 -3.64
CA GLY A 7 -13.87 21.62 -3.05
C GLY A 7 -12.39 21.70 -2.68
N LEU A 8 -11.50 21.12 -3.49
CA LEU A 8 -10.07 21.40 -3.31
C LEU A 8 -9.81 22.84 -3.72
N THR A 9 -9.20 23.61 -2.82
CA THR A 9 -8.75 24.97 -3.18
C THR A 9 -7.62 24.87 -4.21
N PRO A 10 -7.43 25.90 -5.06
CA PRO A 10 -6.31 25.91 -5.99
C PRO A 10 -4.96 25.69 -5.29
N GLN A 11 -4.80 26.20 -4.06
CA GLN A 11 -3.60 25.97 -3.24
C GLN A 11 -3.43 24.50 -2.84
N GLN A 12 -4.50 23.79 -2.51
CA GLN A 12 -4.45 22.35 -2.21
C GLN A 12 -4.13 21.52 -3.46
N GLN A 13 -4.67 21.88 -4.63
CA GLN A 13 -4.35 21.21 -5.88
C GLN A 13 -2.87 21.40 -6.26
N GLN A 14 -2.34 22.61 -6.08
CA GLN A 14 -0.92 22.89 -6.29
C GLN A 14 -0.05 22.09 -5.33
N ALA A 15 -0.37 22.11 -4.04
CA ALA A 15 0.34 21.34 -3.02
C ALA A 15 0.32 19.83 -3.30
N LEU A 16 -0.79 19.29 -3.82
CA LEU A 16 -0.91 17.88 -4.21
C LEU A 16 0.00 17.54 -5.39
N ALA A 17 0.03 18.40 -6.41
CA ALA A 17 0.93 18.23 -7.56
C ALA A 17 2.41 18.30 -7.14
N GLU A 18 2.75 19.24 -6.26
CA GLU A 18 4.09 19.38 -5.68
C GLU A 18 4.46 18.18 -4.80
N ALA A 19 3.54 17.65 -3.99
CA ALA A 19 3.77 16.44 -3.20
C ALA A 19 4.07 15.22 -4.09
N ALA A 20 3.36 15.08 -5.21
CA ALA A 20 3.62 14.01 -6.18
C ALA A 20 5.00 14.16 -6.85
N GLN A 21 5.41 15.39 -7.16
CA GLN A 21 6.75 15.68 -7.67
C GLN A 21 7.83 15.28 -6.65
N TRP A 22 7.68 15.68 -5.39
CA TRP A 22 8.59 15.29 -4.31
C TRP A 22 8.68 13.78 -4.13
N TYR A 23 7.56 13.07 -4.26
CA TYR A 23 7.57 11.62 -4.17
C TYR A 23 8.36 10.96 -5.30
N ALA A 24 8.24 11.46 -6.53
CA ALA A 24 9.04 10.99 -7.66
C ALA A 24 10.53 11.27 -7.44
N GLU A 25 10.89 12.43 -6.91
CA GLU A 25 12.28 12.77 -6.57
C GLU A 25 12.84 11.93 -5.43
N LEU A 26 12.02 11.63 -4.42
CA LEU A 26 12.43 10.82 -3.27
C LEU A 26 12.55 9.33 -3.62
N THR A 27 11.75 8.84 -4.56
CA THR A 27 11.81 7.45 -5.06
C THR A 27 12.83 7.25 -6.18
N ALA A 28 13.35 8.34 -6.77
CA ALA A 28 14.45 8.27 -7.70
C ALA A 28 15.72 7.73 -7.02
N GLU A 29 16.50 6.92 -7.75
CA GLU A 29 17.75 6.31 -7.26
C GLU A 29 18.81 7.34 -6.82
N SER A 30 18.66 8.58 -7.30
CA SER A 30 19.47 9.76 -6.94
C SER A 30 19.07 10.43 -5.62
N ASN A 31 18.28 9.78 -4.76
CA ASN A 31 17.84 10.33 -3.47
C ASN A 31 19.05 10.81 -2.66
N THR A 32 19.29 12.13 -2.70
CA THR A 32 20.41 12.76 -2.00
C THR A 32 19.89 13.40 -0.72
N ASP A 33 20.73 13.54 0.30
CA ASP A 33 20.35 14.24 1.54
C ASP A 33 19.84 15.66 1.28
N HIS A 34 20.35 16.32 0.22
CA HIS A 34 19.89 17.63 -0.22
C HIS A 34 18.41 17.63 -0.63
N THR A 35 17.96 16.62 -1.39
CA THR A 35 16.56 16.45 -1.81
C THR A 35 15.64 16.32 -0.58
N ARG A 36 16.09 15.63 0.47
CA ARG A 36 15.32 15.50 1.71
C ARG A 36 15.21 16.83 2.47
N GLN A 37 16.28 17.63 2.49
CA GLN A 37 16.27 18.95 3.11
C GLN A 37 15.36 19.94 2.36
N ASP A 38 15.39 19.92 1.03
CA ASP A 38 14.50 20.74 0.20
C ASP A 38 13.03 20.34 0.39
N TRP A 39 12.73 19.04 0.39
CA TRP A 39 11.39 18.53 0.67
C TRP A 39 10.88 18.97 2.06
N GLN A 40 11.72 18.86 3.09
CA GLN A 40 11.36 19.24 4.46
C GLN A 40 11.13 20.76 4.57
N SER A 41 11.95 21.55 3.87
CA SER A 41 11.75 23.00 3.76
C SER A 41 10.46 23.34 3.03
N TRP A 42 10.10 22.60 1.98
CA TRP A 42 8.84 22.76 1.25
C TRP A 42 7.62 22.43 2.13
N LEU A 43 7.67 21.37 2.93
CA LEU A 43 6.61 21.02 3.88
C LEU A 43 6.36 22.14 4.91
N LEU A 44 7.43 22.73 5.43
CA LEU A 44 7.34 23.77 6.44
C LEU A 44 6.83 25.11 5.88
N LYS A 45 6.85 25.32 4.55
CA LYS A 45 6.41 26.59 3.94
C LYS A 45 4.91 26.84 4.10
N ARG A 46 4.07 25.81 3.99
CA ARG A 46 2.60 25.97 4.00
C ARG A 46 1.89 24.80 4.67
N PRO A 47 0.78 25.05 5.39
CA PRO A 47 -0.03 23.98 5.94
C PRO A 47 -0.69 23.11 4.85
N GLU A 48 -1.00 23.67 3.68
CA GLU A 48 -1.51 22.91 2.53
C GLU A 48 -0.51 21.85 2.02
N ASN A 49 0.79 22.13 2.09
CA ASN A 49 1.84 21.20 1.68
C ASN A 49 1.90 19.98 2.61
N GLN A 50 1.77 20.21 3.91
CA GLN A 50 1.66 19.15 4.90
C GLN A 50 0.40 18.32 4.70
N TRP A 51 -0.74 18.96 4.44
CA TRP A 51 -1.98 18.26 4.13
C TRP A 51 -1.81 17.36 2.90
N ALA A 52 -1.21 17.88 1.82
CA ALA A 52 -0.99 17.13 0.59
C ALA A 52 -0.07 15.92 0.79
N TRP A 53 1.01 16.09 1.55
CA TRP A 53 1.92 15.00 1.87
C TRP A 53 1.26 13.92 2.72
N GLN A 54 0.44 14.31 3.70
CA GLN A 54 -0.34 13.37 4.51
C GLN A 54 -1.34 12.56 3.68
N GLN A 55 -1.97 13.16 2.65
CA GLN A 55 -2.83 12.42 1.72
C GLN A 55 -2.05 11.35 0.94
N LEU A 56 -0.84 11.69 0.50
CA LEU A 56 0.03 10.76 -0.20
C LEU A 56 0.48 9.60 0.71
N GLU A 57 0.83 9.89 1.97
CA GLU A 57 1.18 8.87 2.96
C GLU A 57 0.00 7.94 3.25
N GLN A 58 -1.21 8.47 3.42
CA GLN A 58 -2.41 7.65 3.59
C GLN A 58 -2.67 6.75 2.37
N LEU A 59 -2.44 7.25 1.17
CA LEU A 59 -2.56 6.46 -0.05
C LEU A 59 -1.52 5.31 -0.05
N GLN A 60 -0.26 5.60 0.25
CA GLN A 60 0.78 4.57 0.36
C GLN A 60 0.46 3.53 1.44
N GLN A 61 0.01 3.95 2.62
CA GLN A 61 -0.38 3.05 3.70
C GLN A 61 -1.50 2.10 3.26
N ARG A 62 -2.51 2.62 2.56
CA ARG A 62 -3.60 1.78 2.00
C ARG A 62 -3.10 0.79 0.96
N PHE A 63 -2.20 1.21 0.07
CA PHE A 63 -1.59 0.31 -0.91
C PHE A 63 -0.73 -0.79 -0.25
N ASN A 64 0.01 -0.44 0.80
CA ASN A 64 0.84 -1.39 1.54
C ASN A 64 -0.01 -2.39 2.34
N GLN A 65 -1.12 -1.93 2.94
CA GLN A 65 -2.10 -2.79 3.61
C GLN A 65 -2.74 -3.80 2.65
N LEU A 66 -3.16 -3.37 1.46
CA LEU A 66 -3.73 -4.27 0.44
C LEU A 66 -2.72 -5.33 -0.01
N SER A 67 -1.45 -4.95 -0.19
CA SER A 67 -0.39 -5.88 -0.57
C SER A 67 -0.13 -6.92 0.52
N GLY A 68 -0.19 -6.50 1.79
CA GLY A 68 -0.08 -7.40 2.94
C GLY A 68 -1.25 -8.37 3.08
N GLU A 69 -2.48 -7.89 2.86
CA GLU A 69 -3.69 -8.72 2.88
C GLU A 69 -3.65 -9.79 1.77
N LEU A 70 -3.30 -9.40 0.54
CA LEU A 70 -3.16 -10.32 -0.59
C LEU A 70 -2.04 -11.35 -0.37
N ALA A 71 -0.91 -10.93 0.20
CA ALA A 71 0.18 -11.85 0.56
C ALA A 71 -0.27 -12.85 1.64
N PHE A 72 -1.05 -12.39 2.64
CA PHE A 72 -1.59 -13.24 3.68
C PHE A 72 -2.65 -14.23 3.16
N GLU A 73 -3.56 -13.79 2.28
CA GLU A 73 -4.54 -14.65 1.64
C GLU A 73 -3.88 -15.72 0.76
N SER A 74 -2.86 -15.34 -0.01
CA SER A 74 -2.08 -16.27 -0.84
C SER A 74 -1.34 -17.31 0.03
N LEU A 75 -0.73 -16.88 1.14
CA LEU A 75 -0.07 -17.77 2.09
C LEU A 75 -1.07 -18.70 2.79
N LYS A 76 -2.26 -18.18 3.15
CA LYS A 76 -3.34 -18.95 3.78
C LYS A 76 -3.88 -20.02 2.83
N ALA A 77 -4.12 -19.68 1.56
CA ALA A 77 -4.57 -20.62 0.54
C ALA A 77 -3.54 -21.75 0.30
N ALA A 78 -2.25 -21.41 0.24
CA ALA A 78 -1.18 -22.40 0.10
C ALA A 78 -1.05 -23.32 1.34
N ASN A 79 -1.30 -22.80 2.54
CA ASN A 79 -1.27 -23.58 3.76
C ASN A 79 -2.50 -24.51 3.88
N ASP A 80 -3.67 -24.09 3.40
CA ASP A 80 -4.90 -24.90 3.38
C ASP A 80 -4.78 -26.09 2.41
N GLU A 81 -4.16 -25.89 1.25
CA GLU A 81 -3.89 -26.96 0.26
C GLU A 81 -2.99 -28.07 0.83
N LYS A 82 -2.04 -27.73 1.69
CA LYS A 82 -1.09 -28.68 2.30
C LYS A 82 -1.74 -29.59 3.35
N ILE A 83 -2.82 -29.16 4.00
CA ILE A 83 -3.54 -29.93 5.02
C ILE A 83 -4.59 -30.86 4.38
N SER A 84 -5.22 -30.44 3.27
CA SER A 84 -6.24 -31.25 2.58
C SER A 84 -5.68 -32.52 1.91
N ASN A 85 -4.43 -32.49 1.43
CA ASN A 85 -3.82 -33.65 0.75
C ASN A 85 -3.43 -34.82 1.68
N GLY A 86 -3.49 -34.64 3.01
CA GLY A 86 -3.11 -35.65 4.01
C GLY A 86 -4.22 -36.66 4.37
N ASP A 87 -5.49 -36.32 4.13
CA ASP A 87 -6.63 -37.11 4.64
C ASP A 87 -7.16 -38.14 3.62
N HIS A 88 -6.90 -37.94 2.31
CA HIS A 88 -7.52 -38.77 1.26
C HIS A 88 -6.85 -40.16 1.05
N ILE A 89 -5.71 -40.48 1.69
CA ILE A 89 -4.98 -41.75 1.46
C ILE A 89 -5.23 -42.80 2.57
N ARG A 90 -6.41 -42.79 3.20
CA ARG A 90 -6.78 -43.81 4.23
C ARG A 90 -8.11 -44.54 4.05
N GLN A 91 -8.83 -44.37 2.93
CA GLN A 91 -10.12 -45.05 2.72
C GLN A 91 -10.17 -46.08 1.57
N ARG A 92 -9.06 -46.43 0.91
CA ARG A 92 -9.11 -47.30 -0.28
C ARG A 92 -8.69 -48.77 -0.07
N ASN A 93 -8.35 -49.19 1.14
CA ASN A 93 -7.84 -50.55 1.41
C ASN A 93 -8.62 -51.26 2.53
N PHE A 94 -9.92 -51.49 2.41
CA PHE A 94 -10.63 -52.51 3.22
C PHE A 94 -11.98 -52.86 2.61
N SER A 95 -12.01 -53.79 1.66
CA SER A 95 -13.17 -54.67 1.40
C SER A 95 -12.81 -55.76 0.39
N GLY A 96 -13.01 -57.01 0.81
CA GLY A 96 -13.11 -58.18 -0.07
C GLY A 96 -11.93 -59.14 -0.03
N VAL A 97 -11.85 -59.96 1.01
CA VAL A 97 -11.33 -61.33 0.86
C VAL A 97 -12.55 -62.26 1.04
N ASP A 98 -12.95 -62.91 -0.04
CA ASP A 98 -13.70 -64.17 -0.03
C ASP A 98 -13.01 -65.10 -1.03
#